data_AF-A0A5E3X7L6-F1
#
_entry.id   AF-A0A5E3X7L6-F1
#
_cell.length_a   1.000
_cell.length_b   1.000
_cell.length_c   1.000
_cell.angle_alpha   90.00
_cell.angle_beta   90.00
_cell.angle_gamma   90.00
#
_symmetry.space_group_name_H-M   'P 1'
#
loop_
_entity.id
_entity.type
_entity.pdbx_description
1 polymer ?
#
loop_
_entity_poly.entity_id
_entity_poly.type
_entity_poly.pdbx_seq_one_letter_code
_entity_poly.pdbx_strand_id
1 'polypeptide(L)'
;MASQDVHLNHQQSNAITNIIHHEFAPWVRNVDSDFTLGYSSVEEWVFERQQIIFATHPYFQGDAVVQNRQRLRRLIERKFRQYYNTMRRAYLASAPEGQDAAPQ
;
A
#
# COMPACT_ATOMS: atom_id res chain seq x y z
N MET A 1 14.19 -13.71 23.94
CA MET A 1 12.72 -13.67 23.84
C MET A 1 12.37 -13.94 22.38
N ALA A 2 11.66 -15.02 22.08
CA ALA A 2 11.30 -15.33 20.69
C ALA A 2 10.33 -14.26 20.19
N SER A 3 10.78 -13.44 19.24
CA SER A 3 9.90 -12.55 18.49
C SER A 3 8.93 -13.42 17.72
N GLN A 4 7.72 -13.63 18.24
CA GLN A 4 6.66 -14.28 17.49
C GLN A 4 6.40 -13.41 16.26
N ASP A 5 6.77 -13.91 15.08
CA ASP A 5 6.58 -13.22 13.82
C ASP A 5 5.08 -13.01 13.60
N VAL A 6 4.65 -11.75 13.71
CA VAL A 6 3.26 -11.38 13.45
C VAL A 6 3.06 -11.36 11.96
N HIS A 7 2.08 -12.11 11.48
CA HIS A 7 1.71 -12.16 10.07
C HIS A 7 0.21 -11.87 9.91
N LEU A 8 -0.15 -11.29 8.78
CA LEU A 8 -1.55 -11.20 8.37
C LEU A 8 -2.02 -12.61 8.01
N ASN A 9 -3.14 -13.05 8.59
CA ASN A 9 -3.75 -14.29 8.18
C ASN A 9 -4.29 -14.19 6.74
N HIS A 10 -4.74 -15.31 6.18
CA HIS A 10 -5.23 -15.35 4.79
C HIS A 10 -6.38 -14.36 4.54
N GLN A 11 -7.35 -14.27 5.45
CA GLN A 11 -8.50 -13.38 5.31
C GLN A 11 -8.10 -11.90 5.39
N GLN A 12 -7.24 -11.54 6.33
CA GLN A 12 -6.67 -10.20 6.47
C GLN A 12 -5.85 -9.82 5.23
N SER A 13 -5.02 -10.75 4.73
CA SER A 13 -4.23 -10.52 3.52
C SER A 13 -5.12 -10.25 2.31
N ASN A 14 -6.18 -11.05 2.11
CA ASN A 14 -7.11 -10.84 1.01
C ASN A 14 -7.87 -9.51 1.13
N ALA A 15 -8.29 -9.14 2.34
CA ALA A 15 -8.92 -7.85 2.59
C ALA A 15 -8.01 -6.67 2.21
N ILE A 16 -6.74 -6.70 2.64
CA ILE A 16 -5.77 -5.65 2.29
C ILE A 16 -5.49 -5.63 0.78
N THR A 17 -5.35 -6.79 0.13
CA THR A 17 -5.18 -6.89 -1.32
C THR A 17 -6.36 -6.26 -2.07
N ASN A 18 -7.60 -6.52 -1.64
CA ASN A 18 -8.78 -5.90 -2.25
C ASN A 18 -8.77 -4.38 -2.10
N ILE A 19 -8.46 -3.86 -0.91
CA ILE A 19 -8.36 -2.42 -0.66
C ILE A 19 -7.25 -1.81 -1.54
N ILE A 20 -6.12 -2.50 -1.67
CA ILE A 20 -5.01 -2.06 -2.52
C ILE A 20 -5.46 -1.91 -3.98
N HIS A 21 -6.14 -2.92 -4.53
CA HIS A 21 -6.50 -2.90 -5.96
C HIS A 21 -7.69 -2.00 -6.27
N HIS A 22 -8.69 -1.94 -5.39
CA HIS A 22 -9.96 -1.27 -5.68
C HIS A 22 -10.05 0.14 -5.13
N GLU A 23 -9.24 0.51 -4.14
CA GLU A 23 -9.30 1.83 -3.51
C GLU A 23 -7.97 2.58 -3.66
N PHE A 24 -6.87 1.95 -3.25
CA PHE A 24 -5.57 2.61 -3.22
C PHE A 24 -4.98 2.85 -4.61
N ALA A 25 -5.02 1.87 -5.51
CA ALA A 25 -4.46 2.04 -6.85
C ALA A 25 -5.16 3.16 -7.65
N PRO A 26 -6.50 3.29 -7.64
CA PRO A 26 -7.18 4.46 -8.18
C PRO A 26 -6.79 5.78 -7.49
N TRP A 27 -6.65 5.78 -6.16
CA TRP A 27 -6.24 6.96 -5.40
C TRP A 27 -4.84 7.44 -5.82
N VAL A 28 -3.86 6.54 -5.89
CA VAL A 28 -2.49 6.83 -6.33
C VAL A 28 -2.50 7.48 -7.72
N ARG A 29 -3.28 6.94 -8.67
CA ARG A 29 -3.37 7.51 -10.03
C ARG A 29 -3.99 8.90 -10.07
N ASN A 30 -4.81 9.27 -9.08
CA ASN A 30 -5.41 10.59 -8.99
C ASN A 30 -4.45 11.60 -8.35
N VAL A 31 -3.76 11.21 -7.27
CA VAL A 31 -2.93 12.13 -6.48
C VAL A 31 -1.48 12.22 -6.97
N ASP A 32 -0.92 11.15 -7.54
CA ASP A 32 0.45 11.11 -8.04
C ASP A 32 0.52 10.28 -9.33
N SER A 33 -0.15 10.78 -10.39
CA SER A 33 -0.23 10.13 -11.70
C SER A 33 1.13 9.83 -12.33
N ASP A 34 2.10 10.70 -12.09
CA ASP A 34 3.44 10.64 -12.67
C ASP A 34 4.51 10.11 -11.70
N PHE A 35 4.11 9.70 -10.50
CA PHE A 35 4.98 9.16 -9.45
C PHE A 35 6.18 10.05 -9.09
N THR A 36 5.97 11.37 -9.09
CA THR A 36 6.99 12.39 -8.83
C THR A 36 7.05 12.77 -7.34
N LEU A 37 5.91 12.72 -6.65
CA LEU A 37 5.79 13.12 -5.25
C LEU A 37 6.27 12.01 -4.30
N GLY A 38 6.21 10.75 -4.74
CA GLY A 38 6.64 9.61 -3.96
C GLY A 38 5.58 9.18 -2.94
N TYR A 39 5.90 8.16 -2.13
CA TYR A 39 4.90 7.55 -1.23
C TYR A 39 4.29 8.52 -0.20
N SER A 40 4.99 9.61 0.14
CA SER A 40 4.47 10.65 1.03
C SER A 40 3.17 11.29 0.53
N SER A 41 2.93 11.31 -0.79
CA SER A 41 1.68 11.83 -1.38
C SER A 41 0.43 11.04 -1.00
N VAL A 42 0.60 9.77 -0.59
CA VAL A 42 -0.50 8.86 -0.25
C VAL A 42 -0.42 8.33 1.18
N GLU A 43 0.56 8.77 1.96
CA GLU A 43 0.81 8.27 3.31
C GLU A 43 -0.33 8.63 4.27
N GLU A 44 -0.87 9.85 4.17
CA GLU A 44 -2.02 10.30 4.97
C GLU A 44 -3.26 9.43 4.68
N TRP A 45 -3.57 9.21 3.40
CA TRP A 45 -4.67 8.33 2.99
C TRP A 45 -4.50 6.91 3.56
N VAL A 46 -3.29 6.34 3.49
CA VAL A 46 -3.00 5.01 4.03
C VAL A 46 -3.19 4.98 5.54
N PHE A 47 -2.75 6.02 6.24
CA PHE A 47 -2.91 6.14 7.69
C PHE A 47 -4.38 6.17 8.10
N GLU A 48 -5.18 7.02 7.47
CA GLU A 48 -6.63 7.11 7.71
C GLU A 48 -7.33 5.79 7.37
N ARG A 49 -7.01 5.19 6.22
CA ARG A 49 -7.63 3.95 5.80
C ARG A 49 -7.32 2.81 6.77
N GLN A 50 -6.10 2.74 7.30
CA GLN A 50 -5.77 1.80 8.37
C GLN A 50 -6.64 2.00 9.61
N GLN A 51 -6.90 3.25 10.04
CA GLN A 51 -7.78 3.49 11.18
C GLN A 51 -9.18 2.91 10.95
N ILE A 52 -9.73 3.13 9.75
CA ILE A 52 -11.03 2.58 9.36
C ILE A 52 -11.00 1.06 9.35
N ILE A 53 -9.97 0.43 8.75
CA ILE A 53 -9.84 -1.04 8.72
C ILE A 53 -9.87 -1.64 10.13
N PHE A 54 -9.09 -1.08 11.07
CA PHE A 54 -9.07 -1.56 12.46
C PHE A 54 -10.35 -1.25 13.24
N ALA A 55 -11.16 -0.29 12.79
CA ALA A 55 -12.42 0.07 13.44
C ALA A 55 -13.61 -0.74 12.91
N THR A 56 -13.62 -1.11 11.62
CA THR A 56 -14.82 -1.62 10.95
C THR A 56 -14.67 -3.01 10.37
N HIS A 57 -13.46 -3.44 10.02
CA HIS A 57 -13.29 -4.69 9.29
C HIS A 57 -13.32 -5.89 10.25
N PRO A 58 -14.20 -6.90 10.05
CA PRO A 58 -14.39 -8.00 10.99
C PRO A 58 -13.10 -8.78 11.31
N TYR A 59 -12.25 -9.03 10.30
CA TYR A 59 -10.97 -9.73 10.45
C TYR A 59 -9.87 -8.93 11.17
N PHE A 60 -10.13 -7.66 11.49
CA PHE A 60 -9.23 -6.80 12.25
C PHE A 60 -9.81 -6.44 13.64
N GLN A 61 -10.79 -7.23 14.10
CA GLN A 61 -11.32 -7.18 15.45
C GLN A 61 -10.77 -8.33 16.32
N GLY A 62 -10.88 -8.18 17.64
CA GLY A 62 -10.54 -9.21 18.63
C GLY A 62 -9.19 -9.04 19.33
N ASP A 63 -9.02 -9.75 20.45
CA ASP A 63 -7.92 -9.54 21.40
C ASP A 63 -6.54 -9.75 20.77
N ALA A 64 -6.39 -10.77 19.92
CA ALA A 64 -5.14 -11.03 19.21
C ALA A 64 -4.74 -9.86 18.30
N VAL A 65 -5.71 -9.17 17.69
CA VAL A 65 -5.47 -8.00 16.85
C VAL A 65 -5.13 -6.78 17.72
N VAL A 66 -5.82 -6.59 18.85
CA VAL A 66 -5.52 -5.50 19.80
C VAL A 66 -4.10 -5.62 20.32
N GLN A 67 -3.68 -6.81 20.77
CA GLN A 67 -2.33 -7.08 21.28
C GLN A 67 -1.24 -6.84 20.22
N ASN A 68 -1.55 -7.08 18.95
CA ASN A 68 -0.59 -6.97 17.85
C ASN A 68 -0.80 -5.73 16.97
N ARG A 69 -1.64 -4.78 17.38
CA ARG A 69 -2.12 -3.68 16.52
C ARG A 69 -1.00 -2.89 15.87
N GLN A 70 0.04 -2.50 16.62
CA GLN A 70 1.17 -1.75 16.07
C GLN A 70 1.96 -2.54 15.04
N ARG A 71 2.17 -3.85 15.28
CA ARG A 71 2.90 -4.73 14.34
C ARG A 71 2.08 -4.93 13.07
N LEU A 72 0.77 -5.15 13.19
CA LEU A 72 -0.15 -5.26 12.06
C LEU A 72 -0.19 -3.96 11.24
N ARG A 73 -0.26 -2.79 11.87
CA ARG A 73 -0.18 -1.49 11.18
C ARG A 73 1.06 -1.38 10.29
N ARG A 74 2.24 -1.71 10.83
CA ARG A 74 3.51 -1.69 10.07
C ARG A 74 3.51 -2.67 8.90
N LEU A 75 2.93 -3.87 9.07
CA LEU A 75 2.83 -4.86 8.00
C LEU A 75 1.90 -4.40 6.87
N ILE A 76 0.77 -3.79 7.23
CA ILE A 76 -0.19 -3.23 6.29
C ILE A 76 0.47 -2.07 5.53
N GLU A 77 1.10 -1.13 6.22
CA GLU A 77 1.82 -0.01 5.60
C GLU A 77 2.91 -0.49 4.63
N ARG A 78 3.68 -1.52 5.02
CA ARG A 78 4.69 -2.12 4.14
C ARG A 78 4.07 -2.67 2.86
N LYS A 79 2.88 -3.28 2.91
CA LYS A 79 2.17 -3.77 1.72
C LYS A 79 1.75 -2.62 0.80
N PHE A 80 1.19 -1.54 1.34
CA PHE A 80 0.84 -0.35 0.55
C PHE A 80 2.08 0.26 -0.11
N ARG A 81 3.15 0.45 0.65
CA ARG A 81 4.43 0.99 0.15
C ARG A 81 5.06 0.11 -0.92
N GLN A 82 5.03 -1.22 -0.73
CA GLN A 82 5.53 -2.16 -1.73
C GLN A 82 4.71 -2.06 -3.02
N TYR A 83 3.39 -2.00 -2.93
CA TYR A 83 2.52 -1.89 -4.10
C TYR A 83 2.73 -0.57 -4.85
N TYR A 84 2.81 0.56 -4.13
CA TYR A 84 3.15 1.86 -4.71
C TYR A 84 4.46 1.81 -5.50
N ASN A 85 5.51 1.22 -4.91
CA ASN A 85 6.80 1.09 -5.58
C ASN A 85 6.72 0.20 -6.84
N THR A 86 5.89 -0.84 -6.83
CA THR A 86 5.62 -1.65 -8.02
C THR A 86 4.93 -0.83 -9.10
N MET A 87 3.91 -0.04 -8.76
CA MET A 87 3.24 0.84 -9.73
C MET A 87 4.21 1.87 -10.32
N ARG A 88 5.02 2.51 -9.47
CA ARG A 88 6.03 3.49 -9.89
C ARG A 88 7.04 2.88 -10.86
N ARG A 89 7.56 1.68 -10.55
CA ARG A 89 8.50 0.98 -11.43
C ARG A 89 7.86 0.64 -12.78
N ALA A 90 6.61 0.18 -12.78
CA ALA A 90 5.88 -0.11 -14.01
C ALA A 90 5.66 1.16 -14.84
N TYR A 91 5.29 2.28 -14.21
CA TYR A 91 5.14 3.58 -14.87
C TYR A 91 6.46 4.02 -15.50
N LEU A 92 7.56 4.04 -14.72
CA LEU A 92 8.87 4.45 -15.21
C LEU A 92 9.41 3.55 -16.34
N ALA A 93 9.09 2.25 -16.32
CA ALA A 93 9.45 1.34 -17.41
C ALA A 93 8.60 1.55 -18.68
N SER A 94 7.40 2.12 -18.53
CA SER A 94 6.49 2.44 -19.65
C SER A 94 6.65 3.86 -20.19
N ALA A 95 7.31 4.76 -19.44
CA ALA A 95 7.66 6.08 -19.91
C ALA A 95 8.73 5.93 -21.00
N PRO A 96 8.45 6.32 -22.26
CA PRO A 96 9.45 6.22 -23.32
C PRO A 96 10.64 7.10 -22.91
N GLU A 97 11.82 6.48 -22.79
CA GLU A 97 13.08 7.21 -22.86
C GLU A 97 13.03 8.08 -24.13
N GLY A 98 13.52 9.31 -24.00
CA GLY A 98 13.37 10.35 -25.01
C GLY A 98 13.51 9.84 -26.44
N GLN A 99 12.63 10.33 -27.31
CA GLN A 99 12.94 10.48 -28.72
C GLN A 99 14.23 11.30 -28.81
N ASP A 100 15.38 10.63 -28.73
CA ASP A 100 16.62 11.18 -29.23
C ASP A 100 16.44 11.26 -30.74
N ALA A 101 16.30 12.52 -31.16
CA ALA A 101 16.27 13.00 -32.51
C ALA A 101 17.20 12.19 -33.41
N ALA A 102 16.64 11.65 -34.49
CA ALA A 102 17.42 11.32 -35.67
C ALA A 102 18.09 12.60 -36.20
N PRO A 103 19.40 12.60 -36.47
CA PRO A 103 19.94 13.38 -37.56
C PRO A 103 19.93 12.53 -38.83
N GLN A 104 19.48 13.16 -39.91
CA GLN A 104 19.55 12.67 -41.29
C GLN A 104 20.99 12.46 -41.75
#